data_AF-A0A7J6SDL1-F1
#
_entry.id   AF-A0A7J6SDL1-F1
#
_cell.length_a   1.000
_cell.length_b   1.000
_cell.length_c   1.000
_cell.angle_alpha   90.00
_cell.angle_beta   90.00
_cell.angle_gamma   90.00
#
_symmetry.space_group_name_H-M   'P 1'
#
loop_
_entity.id
_entity.type
_entity.pdbx_description
1 polymer ?
#
loop_
_entity_poly.entity_id
_entity_poly.type
_entity_poly.pdbx_seq_one_letter_code
_entity_poly.pdbx_strand_id
1 'polypeptide(L)'
;FVSHFGVKHVVCIGHEEAILDAAATLFTQEFYAALLCPTVTIRHAFDRARHAVKSSANPKIASQYTLFHLLPEDGDHDVPVWATFSSNGVSPPSTTDTAMRYYPASMLTSDAEPKRGNQGYSFDRNLRPVAVRCIPAEAADSDDDD
;
A
#
# COMPACT_ATOMS: atom_id res chain seq x y z
N PHE A 1 -3.85 23.68 5.44
CA PHE A 1 -4.81 22.96 4.58
C PHE A 1 -6.08 22.66 5.36
N VAL A 2 -7.24 23.18 4.95
CA VAL A 2 -8.55 22.79 5.50
C VAL A 2 -9.24 21.94 4.45
N SER A 3 -9.57 20.68 4.77
CA SER A 3 -10.26 19.80 3.83
C SER A 3 -11.75 20.16 3.77
N HIS A 4 -12.15 20.87 2.72
CA HIS A 4 -13.53 21.33 2.52
C HIS A 4 -14.45 20.28 1.85
N PHE A 5 -13.94 19.07 1.55
CA PHE A 5 -14.67 18.06 0.74
C PHE A 5 -14.77 16.66 1.39
N GLY A 6 -14.58 16.55 2.71
CA GLY A 6 -14.68 15.27 3.42
C GLY A 6 -13.49 14.33 3.24
N VAL A 7 -12.43 14.77 2.53
CA VAL A 7 -11.18 14.02 2.41
C VAL A 7 -10.38 14.17 3.71
N LYS A 8 -10.24 13.09 4.48
CA LYS A 8 -9.57 13.16 5.79
C LYS A 8 -8.05 13.23 5.70
N HIS A 9 -7.48 12.56 4.69
CA HIS A 9 -6.05 12.41 4.52
C HIS A 9 -5.67 12.62 3.06
N VAL A 10 -4.57 13.32 2.81
CA VAL A 10 -4.03 13.54 1.47
C VAL A 10 -2.55 13.19 1.49
N VAL A 11 -2.11 12.33 0.58
CA VAL A 11 -0.70 12.10 0.31
C VAL A 11 -0.35 12.87 -0.96
N CYS A 12 0.66 13.73 -0.89
CA CYS A 12 1.04 14.58 -2.01
C CYS A 12 2.55 14.83 -2.07
N ILE A 13 2.98 15.47 -3.15
CA ILE A 13 4.34 15.99 -3.35
C ILE A 13 4.25 17.52 -3.40
N GLY A 14 5.29 18.22 -2.95
CA GLY A 14 5.36 19.68 -3.01
C GLY A 14 5.21 20.19 -4.45
N HIS A 15 4.50 21.31 -4.63
CA HIS A 15 4.16 21.84 -5.97
C HIS A 15 5.39 22.16 -6.85
N GLU A 16 6.51 22.55 -6.25
CA GLU A 16 7.74 22.88 -6.97
C GLU A 16 8.73 21.71 -7.06
N GLU A 17 8.35 20.56 -6.52
CA GLU A 17 9.25 19.42 -6.39
C GLU A 17 9.01 18.40 -7.51
N ALA A 18 10.05 18.11 -8.27
CA ALA A 18 10.03 17.02 -9.25
C ALA A 18 10.44 15.71 -8.56
N ILE A 19 9.55 14.73 -8.59
CA ILE A 19 9.87 13.37 -8.16
C ILE A 19 10.31 12.50 -9.34
N LEU A 20 11.18 11.53 -9.10
CA LEU A 20 11.49 10.49 -10.08
C LEU A 20 10.37 9.46 -10.09
N ASP A 21 9.96 9.01 -11.27
CA ASP A 21 8.95 7.95 -11.43
C ASP A 21 9.30 6.69 -10.63
N ALA A 22 10.59 6.35 -10.54
CA ALA A 22 11.05 5.19 -9.78
C ALA A 22 10.78 5.33 -8.27
N ALA A 23 10.94 6.54 -7.70
CA ALA A 23 10.63 6.80 -6.30
C ALA A 23 9.13 6.82 -6.05
N ALA A 24 8.35 7.45 -6.94
CA ALA A 24 6.89 7.46 -6.87
C ALA A 24 6.29 6.04 -6.97
N THR A 25 6.83 5.21 -7.87
CA THR A 25 6.42 3.81 -8.04
C THR A 25 6.73 3.00 -6.78
N LEU A 26 7.96 3.08 -6.26
CA LEU A 26 8.37 2.36 -5.05
C LEU A 26 7.51 2.77 -3.85
N PHE A 27 7.31 4.07 -3.66
CA PHE A 27 6.44 4.59 -2.60
C PHE A 27 5.03 4.03 -2.74
N THR A 28 4.44 4.12 -3.92
CA THR A 28 3.04 3.71 -4.16
C THR A 28 2.84 2.22 -3.91
N GLN A 29 3.78 1.38 -4.35
CA GLN A 29 3.74 -0.06 -4.13
C GLN A 29 3.76 -0.41 -2.63
N GLU A 30 4.71 0.15 -1.88
CA GLU A 30 4.82 -0.13 -0.44
C GLU A 30 3.68 0.49 0.36
N PHE A 31 3.23 1.68 -0.02
CA PHE A 31 2.10 2.35 0.62
C PHE A 31 0.84 1.50 0.52
N TYR A 32 0.42 1.10 -0.68
CA TYR A 32 -0.78 0.30 -0.84
C TYR A 32 -0.61 -1.13 -0.30
N ALA A 33 0.58 -1.74 -0.41
CA ALA A 33 0.84 -3.04 0.17
C ALA A 33 0.68 -3.04 1.71
N ALA A 34 1.14 -1.97 2.38
CA ALA A 34 0.97 -1.80 3.81
C ALA A 34 -0.48 -1.48 4.18
N LEU A 35 -1.11 -0.59 3.43
CA LEU A 35 -2.46 -0.13 3.68
C LEU A 35 -3.39 -1.35 3.71
N LEU A 36 -3.36 -2.24 2.71
CA LEU A 36 -4.28 -3.40 2.59
C LEU A 36 -4.41 -4.32 3.83
N CYS A 37 -3.53 -4.19 4.83
CA CYS A 37 -3.71 -4.79 6.15
C CYS A 37 -4.80 -4.06 6.98
N PRO A 38 -5.85 -4.77 7.46
CA PRO A 38 -6.99 -4.16 8.17
C PRO A 38 -6.65 -3.35 9.43
N THR A 39 -5.51 -3.66 10.05
CA THR A 39 -5.03 -3.04 11.30
C THR A 39 -4.10 -1.85 11.05
N VAL A 40 -3.71 -1.58 9.81
CA VAL A 40 -2.72 -0.56 9.48
C VAL A 40 -3.37 0.80 9.32
N THR A 41 -2.78 1.79 9.97
CA THR A 41 -3.17 3.20 9.89
C THR A 41 -2.56 3.88 8.65
N ILE A 42 -3.14 5.01 8.24
CA ILE A 42 -2.57 5.83 7.16
C ILE A 42 -1.15 6.28 7.51
N ARG A 43 -0.90 6.70 8.76
CA ARG A 43 0.42 7.12 9.23
C ARG A 43 1.45 6.00 9.05
N HIS A 44 1.11 4.79 9.51
CA HIS A 44 2.00 3.64 9.41
C HIS A 44 2.33 3.27 7.96
N ALA A 45 1.32 3.20 7.09
CA ALA A 45 1.54 2.90 5.68
C ALA A 45 2.41 3.97 4.99
N PHE A 46 2.17 5.25 5.31
CA PHE A 46 2.97 6.37 4.79
C PHE A 46 4.43 6.31 5.24
N ASP A 47 4.67 6.09 6.54
CA ASP A 47 6.02 6.00 7.10
C ASP A 47 6.78 4.80 6.54
N ARG A 48 6.10 3.65 6.39
CA ARG A 48 6.68 2.46 5.75
C ARG A 48 7.09 2.74 4.31
N ALA A 49 6.22 3.38 3.52
CA ALA A 49 6.52 3.74 2.14
C ALA A 49 7.68 4.72 2.02
N ARG A 50 7.74 5.75 2.89
CA ARG A 50 8.88 6.68 2.97
C ARG A 50 10.16 5.97 3.35
N HIS A 51 10.10 5.06 4.32
CA HIS A 51 11.25 4.27 4.73
C HIS A 51 11.77 3.40 3.58
N ALA A 52 10.89 2.78 2.80
CA ALA A 52 11.28 1.99 1.64
C ALA A 52 12.03 2.84 0.61
N VAL A 53 11.51 4.03 0.28
CA VAL A 53 12.21 4.99 -0.59
C VAL A 53 13.57 5.35 -0.01
N LYS A 54 13.63 5.75 1.26
CA LYS A 54 14.86 6.12 1.98
C LYS A 54 15.91 5.00 1.97
N SER A 55 15.47 3.74 2.03
CA SER A 55 16.34 2.55 2.03
C SER A 55 16.79 2.08 0.65
N SER A 56 16.38 2.77 -0.42
CA SER A 56 16.76 2.39 -1.79
C SER A 56 18.28 2.39 -1.97
N ALA A 57 18.81 1.37 -2.64
CA ALA A 57 20.23 1.29 -2.99
C ALA A 57 20.66 2.41 -3.96
N ASN A 58 19.72 3.03 -4.68
CA ASN A 58 20.00 4.16 -5.54
C ASN A 58 19.90 5.47 -4.74
N PRO A 59 21.00 6.21 -4.54
CA PRO A 59 21.00 7.41 -3.71
C PRO A 59 20.08 8.52 -4.24
N LYS A 60 19.85 8.57 -5.56
CA LYS A 60 18.92 9.54 -6.18
C LYS A 60 17.46 9.26 -5.82
N ILE A 61 17.11 7.99 -5.65
CA ILE A 61 15.78 7.57 -5.18
C ILE A 61 15.71 7.79 -3.67
N ALA A 62 16.75 7.35 -2.95
CA ALA A 62 16.82 7.47 -1.49
C ALA A 62 16.62 8.90 -1.00
N SER A 63 17.19 9.90 -1.69
CA SER A 63 17.06 11.30 -1.31
C SER A 63 15.65 11.88 -1.48
N GLN A 64 14.74 11.21 -2.21
CA GLN A 64 13.40 11.74 -2.49
C GLN A 64 12.36 11.40 -1.42
N TYR A 65 12.73 10.65 -0.38
CA TYR A 65 11.80 10.27 0.69
C TYR A 65 11.20 11.47 1.46
N THR A 66 11.83 12.65 1.41
CA THR A 66 11.36 13.87 2.06
C THR A 66 10.31 14.63 1.26
N LEU A 67 10.19 14.36 -0.04
CA LEU A 67 9.28 15.07 -0.94
C LEU A 67 7.81 14.61 -0.77
N PHE A 68 7.59 13.50 -0.06
CA PHE A 68 6.27 13.00 0.24
C PHE A 68 5.73 13.66 1.51
N HIS A 69 4.51 14.18 1.41
CA HIS A 69 3.78 14.81 2.51
C HIS A 69 2.48 14.07 2.77
N LEU A 70 2.14 13.97 4.05
CA LEU A 70 0.84 13.52 4.53
C LEU A 70 0.14 14.70 5.18
N LEU A 71 -1.04 15.03 4.66
CA LEU A 71 -1.81 16.20 5.06
C LEU A 71 -3.18 15.80 5.63
N PRO A 72 -3.75 16.63 6.53
CA PRO A 72 -3.12 17.81 7.15
C PRO A 72 -2.00 17.40 8.13
N GLU A 73 -0.95 18.20 8.29
CA GLU A 73 0.24 17.81 9.09
C GLU A 73 -0.10 17.43 10.53
N ASP A 74 -1.08 18.13 11.13
CA ASP A 74 -1.59 17.90 12.48
C ASP A 74 -2.87 17.03 12.49
N GLY A 75 -3.13 16.30 11.40
CA GLY A 75 -4.27 15.41 11.28
C GLY A 75 -4.14 14.15 12.14
N ASP A 76 -5.28 13.64 12.60
CA ASP A 76 -5.35 12.28 13.12
C ASP A 76 -5.17 11.29 11.96
N HIS A 77 -3.99 10.71 11.85
CA HIS A 77 -3.63 9.73 10.81
C HIS A 77 -3.52 8.30 11.35
N ASP A 78 -3.85 8.11 12.63
CA ASP A 78 -3.65 6.86 13.36
C ASP A 78 -4.93 6.01 13.39
N VAL A 79 -5.80 6.24 12.40
CA VAL A 79 -7.03 5.50 12.19
C VAL A 79 -6.83 4.45 11.07
N PRO A 80 -7.18 3.17 11.31
CA PRO A 80 -7.17 2.15 10.27
C PRO A 80 -8.16 2.47 9.15
N VAL A 81 -7.73 2.32 7.89
CA VAL A 81 -8.59 2.62 6.72
C VAL A 81 -9.66 1.55 6.53
N TRP A 82 -9.28 0.29 6.65
CA TRP A 82 -10.20 -0.85 6.56
C TRP A 82 -10.47 -1.44 7.93
N ALA A 83 -10.84 -0.61 8.89
CA ALA A 83 -11.42 -1.10 10.13
C ALA A 83 -12.56 -2.06 9.74
N THR A 84 -12.35 -3.36 9.98
CA THR A 84 -13.38 -4.36 9.76
C THR A 84 -14.54 -3.94 10.63
N PHE A 85 -15.65 -3.51 10.02
CA PHE A 85 -16.91 -3.40 10.72
C PHE A 85 -17.20 -4.81 11.23
N SER A 86 -16.86 -5.08 12.50
CA SER A 86 -17.47 -6.18 13.23
C SER A 86 -18.95 -5.85 13.22
N SER A 87 -19.68 -6.46 12.29
CA SER A 87 -21.13 -6.38 12.28
C SER A 87 -21.59 -6.88 13.64
N ASN A 88 -22.03 -5.97 14.50
CA ASN A 88 -22.62 -6.34 15.78
C ASN A 88 -23.74 -7.36 15.53
N GLY A 89 -23.46 -8.63 15.79
CA GLY A 89 -24.44 -9.65 16.15
C GLY A 89 -25.52 -10.03 15.14
N VAL A 90 -25.40 -9.76 13.84
CA VAL A 90 -26.21 -10.50 12.86
C VAL A 90 -25.41 -11.72 12.44
N SER A 91 -25.70 -12.85 13.08
CA SER A 91 -25.16 -14.15 12.71
C SER A 91 -25.26 -14.34 11.19
N PRO A 92 -24.17 -14.71 10.49
CA PRO A 92 -24.24 -14.97 9.08
C PRO A 92 -25.19 -16.14 8.84
N PRO A 93 -26.05 -16.12 7.81
CA PRO A 93 -26.70 -17.34 7.37
C PRO A 93 -25.58 -18.34 7.08
N SER A 94 -25.62 -19.47 7.77
CA SER A 94 -24.78 -20.63 7.50
C SER A 94 -24.96 -21.01 6.03
N THR A 95 -24.04 -20.58 5.19
CA THR A 95 -23.91 -21.10 3.83
C THR A 95 -22.43 -21.26 3.58
N THR A 96 -21.99 -22.48 3.89
CA THR A 96 -20.83 -23.10 3.29
C THR A 96 -20.71 -22.74 1.82
N ASP A 97 -19.48 -22.49 1.39
CA ASP A 97 -19.05 -22.47 -0.01
C ASP A 97 -19.31 -21.17 -0.80
N THR A 98 -18.48 -20.14 -0.61
CA THR A 98 -17.97 -19.27 -1.71
C THR A 98 -16.77 -18.47 -1.18
N ALA A 99 -15.70 -19.17 -0.79
CA ALA A 99 -14.38 -18.59 -0.94
C ALA A 99 -14.12 -18.44 -2.45
N MET A 100 -13.42 -17.39 -2.86
CA MET A 100 -13.09 -17.05 -4.25
C MET A 100 -14.26 -16.53 -5.10
N ARG A 101 -14.53 -15.22 -4.99
CA ARG A 101 -14.76 -14.42 -6.19
C ARG A 101 -13.44 -14.11 -6.89
N TYR A 102 -12.69 -15.17 -7.19
CA TYR A 102 -11.79 -15.13 -8.34
C TYR A 102 -12.67 -14.92 -9.55
N TYR A 103 -12.28 -14.00 -10.42
CA TYR A 103 -12.83 -13.94 -11.76
C TYR A 103 -12.87 -15.36 -12.35
N PRO A 104 -14.02 -15.81 -12.90
CA PRO A 104 -14.08 -17.11 -13.51
C PRO A 104 -13.13 -17.13 -14.71
N ALA A 105 -12.32 -18.19 -14.80
CA ALA A 105 -11.39 -18.40 -15.92
C ALA A 105 -12.08 -18.44 -17.30
N SER A 106 -13.42 -18.47 -17.34
CA SER A 106 -14.23 -18.30 -18.55
C SER A 106 -14.18 -16.89 -19.16
N MET A 107 -13.57 -15.90 -18.49
CA MET A 107 -13.29 -14.59 -19.08
C MET A 107 -11.89 -14.48 -19.72
N LEU A 108 -11.15 -15.59 -19.80
CA LEU A 108 -9.75 -15.63 -20.25
C LEU A 108 -9.53 -16.62 -21.41
N THR A 109 -10.33 -16.57 -22.48
CA THR A 109 -9.95 -17.13 -23.81
C THR A 109 -10.71 -16.47 -24.98
N SER A 110 -9.94 -15.95 -25.95
CA SER A 110 -10.13 -15.80 -27.43
C SER A 110 -11.45 -15.18 -27.96
N ASP A 111 -11.49 -14.19 -28.85
CA ASP A 111 -10.62 -13.88 -29.99
C ASP A 111 -10.74 -12.39 -30.36
N ALA A 112 -9.63 -11.68 -30.34
CA ALA A 112 -9.44 -10.48 -31.15
C ALA A 112 -7.93 -10.24 -31.29
N GLU A 113 -7.33 -10.77 -32.35
CA GLU A 113 -6.07 -10.23 -32.84
C GLU A 113 -6.26 -8.76 -33.25
N PRO A 114 -5.39 -7.86 -32.78
CA PRO A 114 -4.87 -6.86 -33.69
C PRO A 114 -3.35 -6.96 -33.79
N LYS A 115 -2.94 -7.25 -35.02
CA LYS A 115 -1.64 -7.02 -35.68
C LYS A 115 -0.49 -6.47 -34.81
N ARG A 116 0.60 -7.25 -34.83
CA ARG A 116 2.00 -6.88 -34.52
C ARG A 116 2.28 -5.37 -34.51
N GLY A 117 2.58 -4.85 -33.32
CA GLY A 117 3.42 -3.68 -33.09
C GLY A 117 4.45 -4.06 -32.03
N ASN A 118 5.69 -4.24 -32.46
CA ASN A 118 6.81 -4.71 -31.65
C ASN A 118 7.33 -3.57 -30.76
N GLN A 119 6.97 -3.52 -29.47
CA GLN A 119 7.77 -2.85 -28.43
C GLN A 119 7.69 -3.64 -27.12
N GLY A 120 8.87 -4.08 -26.66
CA GLY A 120 9.03 -4.98 -25.54
C GLY A 120 8.71 -4.32 -24.21
N TYR A 121 7.79 -4.94 -23.48
CA TYR A 121 7.78 -4.92 -22.02
C TYR A 121 8.31 -6.28 -21.56
N SER A 122 9.58 -6.33 -21.15
CA SER A 122 10.12 -7.48 -20.45
C SER A 122 9.59 -7.41 -19.02
N PHE A 123 8.52 -8.14 -18.72
CA PHE A 123 8.13 -8.38 -17.34
C PHE A 123 9.17 -9.34 -16.76
N ASP A 124 10.15 -8.81 -16.02
CA ASP A 124 11.11 -9.64 -15.29
C ASP A 124 10.33 -10.56 -14.33
N ARG A 125 10.17 -11.83 -14.74
CA ARG A 125 9.54 -12.92 -13.98
C ARG A 125 10.32 -13.31 -12.71
N ASN A 126 11.31 -12.53 -12.32
CA ASN A 126 12.20 -12.79 -11.18
C ASN A 126 11.82 -12.02 -9.90
N LEU A 127 10.77 -11.20 -9.91
CA LEU A 127 10.21 -10.67 -8.67
C LEU A 127 9.45 -11.78 -7.94
N ARG A 128 10.17 -12.51 -7.07
CA ARG A 128 9.53 -13.41 -6.11
C ARG A 128 8.56 -12.59 -5.25
N PRO A 129 7.34 -13.10 -4.96
CA PRO A 129 6.46 -12.45 -4.00
C PRO A 129 7.22 -12.31 -2.68
N VAL A 130 7.47 -11.09 -2.23
CA VAL A 130 7.95 -10.85 -0.87
C VAL A 130 6.75 -11.11 0.02
N ALA A 131 6.74 -12.26 0.70
CA ALA A 131 5.76 -12.55 1.73
C ALA A 131 5.93 -11.51 2.84
N VAL A 132 5.03 -10.54 2.89
CA VAL A 132 4.95 -9.57 3.99
C VAL A 132 4.41 -10.32 5.20
N ARG A 133 5.32 -10.78 6.06
CA ARG A 133 4.96 -11.37 7.34
C ARG A 133 4.65 -10.22 8.29
N CYS A 134 3.38 -9.98 8.57
CA CYS A 134 2.97 -9.05 9.62
C CYS A 134 3.51 -9.61 10.94
N ILE A 135 4.54 -8.98 11.49
CA ILE A 135 5.01 -9.27 12.85
C ILE A 135 4.11 -8.45 13.79
N PRO A 136 3.37 -9.08 14.71
CA PRO A 136 2.57 -8.36 15.70
C PRO A 136 3.48 -7.54 16.61
N ALA A 137 3.01 -6.35 17.00
CA ALA A 137 3.78 -5.33 17.73
C ALA A 137 4.00 -5.65 19.23
N GLU A 138 4.10 -6.92 19.60
CA GLU A 138 4.14 -7.40 20.99
C GLU A 138 5.46 -8.10 21.37
N ALA A 139 6.59 -7.65 20.81
CA ALA A 139 7.93 -8.17 21.14
C ALA A 139 8.89 -7.10 21.68
N ALA A 140 8.35 -6.07 22.33
CA ALA A 140 9.14 -5.11 23.10
C ALA A 140 8.65 -5.12 24.55
N ASP A 141 9.00 -6.16 25.29
CA ASP A 141 8.86 -6.14 26.74
C ASP A 141 10.14 -6.71 27.38
N SER A 142 10.87 -5.78 28.00
CA SER A 142 11.68 -5.89 29.22
C SER A 142 12.77 -6.97 29.31
N ASP A 143 14.02 -6.55 29.05
CA ASP A 143 15.21 -7.05 29.77
C ASP A 143 15.63 -5.98 30.79
N ASP A 144 15.21 -6.14 32.05
CA ASP A 144 15.74 -5.40 33.21
C ASP A 144 16.23 -6.43 34.25
N ASP A 145 17.54 -6.35 34.52
CA ASP A 145 18.36 -6.75 35.69
C ASP A 145 17.94 -7.88 36.66
N ASP A 146 18.84 -8.89 36.80
CA ASP A 146 19.49 -9.25 38.09
C ASP A 146 20.81 -10.03 37.86
#